data_AF-A0A7X3RHW7-F1
#
_entry.id   AF-A0A7X3RHW7-F1
#
_cell.length_a   1.000
_cell.length_b   1.000
_cell.length_c   1.000
_cell.angle_alpha   90.00
_cell.angle_beta   90.00
_cell.angle_gamma   90.00
#
_symmetry.space_group_name_H-M   'P 1'
#
loop_
_entity.id
_entity.type
_entity.pdbx_description
1 polymer ?
#
loop_
_entity_poly.entity_id
_entity_poly.type
_entity_poly.pdbx_seq_one_letter_code
_entity_poly.pdbx_strand_id
1 'polypeptide(L)'
;MKLPVKFLSFVLGITSLLSLIFLILSPQTSTVALETTAPPSLDFDGSGIVDFPDFLMFVNAFGSKDGQDKYEAKYDLNSDGKIAFEDLLIFTDNFGKNVAAQKRPTPPTSPMPPGQSTPGGSPDLIVESPKVSDSSPDAGASFTLSATVRNQGGSRSESTTLRYYLSTDATITTGDTEVDTDYVSRLNPSESGDESARIEAPSSEGTYYYGACVDAVSGESDTGNNCSSAISITVLGSDLVVESPTVSESNLGPGASFTLSATVRNQGGGRSASTTLRYYLSTDVTITTGDTEIETSYVSSLDPSETSDERAYLEAPSSEGTYYYGACV
;
A
#
# COMPACT_ATOMS: atom_id res chain seq x y z
N MET A 1 -64.15 -31.86 -19.05
CA MET A 1 -63.81 -33.25 -19.44
C MET A 1 -63.05 -33.87 -18.28
N LYS A 2 -63.57 -34.89 -17.60
CA LYS A 2 -63.34 -36.34 -17.86
C LYS A 2 -61.84 -36.68 -18.00
N LEU A 3 -61.12 -37.17 -16.97
CA LEU A 3 -61.12 -38.49 -16.26
C LEU A 3 -60.19 -39.56 -16.93
N PRO A 4 -59.66 -40.62 -16.25
CA PRO A 4 -58.89 -40.70 -14.97
C PRO A 4 -57.88 -41.92 -14.89
N VAL A 5 -57.58 -42.44 -13.67
CA VAL A 5 -57.01 -43.79 -13.29
C VAL A 5 -55.47 -43.93 -13.39
N LYS A 6 -54.62 -44.21 -12.36
CA LYS A 6 -54.57 -45.04 -11.10
C LYS A 6 -53.77 -46.36 -11.29
N PHE A 7 -53.29 -46.91 -10.14
CA PHE A 7 -52.84 -48.31 -9.85
C PHE A 7 -51.34 -48.65 -10.13
N LEU A 8 -50.61 -49.45 -9.33
CA LEU A 8 -50.88 -50.06 -8.00
C LEU A 8 -49.59 -50.41 -7.19
N SER A 9 -49.76 -50.43 -5.87
CA SER A 9 -48.97 -51.00 -4.76
C SER A 9 -48.32 -52.40 -4.93
N PHE A 10 -47.26 -52.70 -4.15
CA PHE A 10 -47.24 -53.91 -3.31
C PHE A 10 -46.50 -53.73 -1.95
N VAL A 11 -46.76 -54.61 -0.98
CA VAL A 11 -46.60 -54.42 0.49
C VAL A 11 -45.99 -55.67 1.19
N LEU A 12 -45.76 -55.58 2.52
CA LEU A 12 -45.37 -56.57 3.55
C LEU A 12 -43.84 -56.68 3.80
N GLY A 13 -43.31 -56.83 5.03
CA GLY A 13 -43.86 -56.95 6.41
C GLY A 13 -42.73 -57.42 7.38
N ILE A 14 -42.86 -57.77 8.68
CA ILE A 14 -43.92 -57.82 9.73
C ILE A 14 -43.19 -57.82 11.13
N THR A 15 -43.90 -57.73 12.28
CA THR A 15 -43.52 -58.10 13.70
C THR A 15 -42.78 -57.07 14.58
N SER A 16 -43.06 -56.91 15.91
CA SER A 16 -44.17 -57.39 16.78
C SER A 16 -44.39 -56.49 18.04
N LEU A 17 -45.64 -56.51 18.55
CA LEU A 17 -46.15 -56.06 19.88
C LEU A 17 -45.16 -56.22 21.06
N LEU A 18 -44.92 -55.23 21.93
CA LEU A 18 -45.76 -54.59 22.99
C LEU A 18 -46.04 -55.45 24.25
N SER A 19 -45.71 -54.91 25.43
CA SER A 19 -46.24 -55.31 26.74
C SER A 19 -46.22 -54.13 27.72
N LEU A 20 -47.19 -54.10 28.64
CA LEU A 20 -47.67 -52.90 29.35
C LEU A 20 -47.59 -53.08 30.87
N ILE A 21 -47.02 -52.11 31.59
CA ILE A 21 -47.24 -51.88 33.03
C ILE A 21 -47.45 -50.36 33.26
N PHE A 22 -48.29 -50.02 34.25
CA PHE A 22 -48.97 -48.73 34.40
C PHE A 22 -48.68 -48.06 35.77
N LEU A 23 -48.98 -46.76 35.90
CA LEU A 23 -49.08 -45.95 37.15
C LEU A 23 -47.70 -45.55 37.78
N ILE A 24 -47.44 -44.33 38.31
CA ILE A 24 -48.28 -43.36 39.05
C ILE A 24 -47.91 -41.86 38.74
N LEU A 25 -48.95 -41.01 38.65
CA LEU A 25 -49.05 -39.52 38.78
C LEU A 25 -47.81 -38.59 38.64
N SER A 26 -47.85 -37.68 37.65
CA SER A 26 -48.03 -36.21 37.82
C SER A 26 -48.06 -35.48 36.46
N PRO A 27 -48.75 -34.33 36.32
CA PRO A 27 -48.80 -33.60 35.05
C PRO A 27 -47.56 -32.74 34.85
N GLN A 28 -46.59 -33.21 34.06
CA GLN A 28 -45.54 -32.33 33.56
C GLN A 28 -46.03 -31.61 32.30
N THR A 29 -46.19 -30.29 32.43
CA THR A 29 -46.25 -29.39 31.28
C THR A 29 -44.91 -29.44 30.58
N SER A 30 -44.80 -30.23 29.51
CA SER A 30 -43.64 -30.17 28.60
C SER A 30 -43.67 -28.86 27.82
N THR A 31 -43.26 -27.78 28.47
CA THR A 31 -42.59 -26.68 27.78
C THR A 31 -41.45 -27.28 26.99
N VAL A 32 -41.50 -27.16 25.67
CA VAL A 32 -40.31 -27.39 24.84
C VAL A 32 -39.32 -26.31 25.24
N ALA A 33 -38.41 -26.65 26.13
CA ALA A 33 -37.17 -25.90 26.24
C ALA A 33 -36.51 -26.02 24.86
N LEU A 34 -36.26 -24.88 24.20
CA LEU A 34 -35.10 -24.86 23.33
C LEU A 34 -33.94 -25.19 24.25
N GLU A 35 -33.25 -26.30 23.99
CA GLU A 35 -31.89 -26.45 24.45
C GLU A 35 -31.08 -25.39 23.71
N THR A 36 -31.04 -24.18 24.30
CA THR A 36 -30.01 -23.21 24.01
C THR A 36 -28.71 -23.84 24.48
N THR A 37 -28.11 -24.64 23.61
CA THR A 37 -26.70 -24.97 23.67
C THR A 37 -25.95 -23.66 23.95
N ALA A 38 -25.04 -23.68 24.92
CA ALA A 38 -24.21 -22.51 25.18
C ALA A 38 -23.59 -22.06 23.85
N PRO A 39 -23.52 -20.75 23.55
CA PRO A 39 -22.99 -20.28 22.28
C PRO A 39 -21.62 -20.93 22.03
N PRO A 40 -21.33 -21.41 20.81
CA PRO A 40 -20.02 -21.97 20.50
C PRO A 40 -18.94 -20.96 20.92
N SER A 41 -17.88 -21.46 21.57
CA SER A 41 -16.81 -20.57 22.04
C SER A 41 -16.10 -19.97 20.84
N LEU A 42 -16.34 -18.69 20.58
CA LEU A 42 -15.69 -17.91 19.52
C LEU A 42 -14.27 -17.51 19.90
N ASP A 43 -13.97 -17.57 21.20
CA ASP A 43 -12.63 -17.66 21.78
C ASP A 43 -12.18 -19.13 21.62
N PHE A 44 -11.34 -19.35 20.61
CA PHE A 44 -10.80 -20.65 20.21
C PHE A 44 -9.45 -20.95 20.89
N ASP A 45 -8.71 -19.92 21.31
CA ASP A 45 -7.41 -20.07 22.00
C ASP A 45 -7.51 -20.11 23.55
N GLY A 46 -8.63 -19.65 24.10
CA GLY A 46 -8.96 -19.62 25.52
C GLY A 46 -8.50 -18.35 26.25
N SER A 47 -8.24 -17.25 25.54
CA SER A 47 -7.76 -15.97 26.06
C SER A 47 -8.82 -15.16 26.84
N GLY A 48 -10.12 -15.42 26.60
CA GLY A 48 -11.25 -14.70 27.19
C GLY A 48 -11.74 -13.49 26.36
N ILE A 49 -11.14 -13.24 25.21
CA ILE A 49 -11.58 -12.25 24.21
C ILE A 49 -11.73 -12.97 22.85
N VAL A 50 -12.53 -12.43 21.94
CA VAL A 50 -12.58 -12.88 20.53
C VAL A 50 -11.75 -11.91 19.71
N ASP A 51 -10.55 -12.28 19.27
CA ASP A 51 -9.65 -11.37 18.55
C ASP A 51 -8.87 -12.02 17.38
N PHE A 52 -7.72 -11.45 17.00
CA PHE A 52 -7.00 -11.81 15.79
C PHE A 52 -6.36 -13.21 15.85
N PRO A 53 -5.72 -13.65 16.95
CA PRO A 53 -5.48 -15.05 17.27
C PRO A 53 -6.63 -16.01 16.91
N ASP A 54 -7.86 -15.75 17.36
CA ASP A 54 -9.01 -16.60 17.04
C ASP A 54 -9.34 -16.58 15.55
N PHE A 55 -9.24 -15.41 14.92
CA PHE A 55 -9.42 -15.27 13.47
C PHE A 55 -8.41 -16.12 12.69
N LEU A 56 -7.14 -16.15 13.10
CA LEU A 56 -6.09 -16.98 12.49
C LEU A 56 -6.40 -18.48 12.63
N MET A 57 -6.93 -18.89 13.78
CA MET A 57 -7.37 -20.27 14.00
C MET A 57 -8.57 -20.64 13.10
N PHE A 58 -9.54 -19.73 12.96
CA PHE A 58 -10.71 -19.89 12.10
C PHE A 58 -10.35 -19.98 10.61
N VAL A 59 -9.53 -19.06 10.08
CA VAL A 59 -9.23 -19.02 8.63
C VAL A 59 -8.42 -20.23 8.15
N ASN A 60 -7.67 -20.91 9.02
CA ASN A 60 -6.94 -22.13 8.67
C ASN A 60 -7.88 -23.28 8.24
N ALA A 61 -9.12 -23.28 8.73
CA ALA A 61 -10.16 -24.26 8.39
C ALA A 61 -11.20 -23.74 7.37
N PHE A 62 -11.13 -22.46 6.99
CA PHE A 62 -12.12 -21.80 6.13
C PHE A 62 -12.16 -22.39 4.71
N GLY A 63 -13.37 -22.51 4.16
CA GLY A 63 -13.66 -23.15 2.88
C GLY A 63 -13.73 -24.68 2.94
N SER A 64 -13.58 -25.30 4.12
CA SER A 64 -13.74 -26.75 4.30
C SER A 64 -15.17 -27.15 4.68
N LYS A 65 -15.42 -28.47 4.68
CA LYS A 65 -16.72 -29.08 5.01
C LYS A 65 -16.55 -30.42 5.69
N ASP A 66 -17.61 -30.90 6.34
CA ASP A 66 -17.59 -32.17 7.07
C ASP A 66 -17.05 -33.34 6.22
N GLY A 67 -16.22 -34.17 6.85
CA GLY A 67 -15.46 -35.23 6.21
C GLY A 67 -14.19 -34.81 5.46
N GLN A 68 -13.68 -33.59 5.62
CA GLN A 68 -12.37 -33.15 5.09
C GLN A 68 -11.32 -32.98 6.21
N ASP A 69 -10.05 -33.26 5.90
CA ASP A 69 -8.93 -33.20 6.88
C ASP A 69 -8.71 -31.82 7.52
N LYS A 70 -9.24 -30.75 6.92
CA LYS A 70 -9.18 -29.36 7.42
C LYS A 70 -10.42 -28.92 8.19
N TYR A 71 -11.47 -29.74 8.24
CA TYR A 71 -12.72 -29.38 8.89
C TYR A 71 -12.67 -29.72 10.38
N GLU A 72 -12.90 -28.72 11.22
CA GLU A 72 -13.13 -28.89 12.64
C GLU A 72 -14.47 -28.27 13.02
N ALA A 73 -15.41 -29.07 13.54
CA ALA A 73 -16.78 -28.64 13.86
C ALA A 73 -16.89 -27.48 14.88
N LYS A 74 -15.78 -27.08 15.52
CA LYS A 74 -15.74 -25.90 16.40
C LYS A 74 -15.74 -24.57 15.62
N TYR A 75 -15.38 -24.59 14.34
CA TYR A 75 -15.39 -23.43 13.44
C TYR A 75 -16.63 -23.39 12.53
N ASP A 76 -17.46 -24.44 12.53
CA ASP A 76 -18.81 -24.47 11.93
C ASP A 76 -19.79 -23.88 12.95
N LEU A 77 -19.90 -22.55 12.93
CA LEU A 77 -20.57 -21.74 13.93
C LEU A 77 -22.08 -21.72 13.74
N ASN A 78 -22.56 -22.02 12.52
CA ASN A 78 -23.97 -22.19 12.21
C ASN A 78 -24.44 -23.66 12.25
N SER A 79 -23.51 -24.62 12.32
CA SER A 79 -23.71 -26.07 12.29
C SER A 79 -24.36 -26.61 10.99
N ASP A 80 -24.03 -26.02 9.83
CA ASP A 80 -24.52 -26.43 8.50
C ASP A 80 -23.65 -27.48 7.79
N GLY A 81 -22.53 -27.89 8.41
CA GLY A 81 -21.56 -28.85 7.90
C GLY A 81 -20.47 -28.24 7.02
N LYS A 82 -20.30 -26.92 7.06
CA LYS A 82 -19.28 -26.15 6.32
C LYS A 82 -18.64 -25.11 7.23
N ILE A 83 -17.48 -24.62 6.82
CA ILE A 83 -16.83 -23.44 7.42
C ILE A 83 -16.74 -22.41 6.31
N ALA A 84 -17.72 -21.51 6.26
CA ALA A 84 -18.00 -20.65 5.11
C ALA A 84 -18.20 -19.18 5.52
N PHE A 85 -18.60 -18.35 4.55
CA PHE A 85 -18.79 -16.91 4.77
C PHE A 85 -19.87 -16.63 5.83
N GLU A 86 -20.86 -17.50 5.93
CA GLU A 86 -21.91 -17.48 6.93
C GLU A 86 -21.36 -17.61 8.36
N ASP A 87 -20.32 -18.44 8.59
CA ASP A 87 -19.62 -18.55 9.87
C ASP A 87 -18.73 -17.33 10.14
N LEU A 88 -18.09 -16.79 9.09
CA LEU A 88 -17.31 -15.56 9.19
C LEU A 88 -18.19 -14.37 9.61
N LEU A 89 -19.46 -14.32 9.20
CA LEU A 89 -20.41 -13.31 9.67
C LEU A 89 -20.73 -13.47 11.17
N ILE A 90 -20.86 -14.71 11.67
CA ILE A 90 -21.09 -14.98 13.11
C ILE A 90 -19.84 -14.61 13.93
N PHE A 91 -18.66 -14.94 13.42
CA PHE A 91 -17.38 -14.58 14.04
C PHE A 91 -17.19 -13.05 14.09
N THR A 92 -17.37 -12.35 12.97
CA THR A 92 -17.15 -10.90 12.87
C THR A 92 -18.17 -10.07 13.65
N ASP A 93 -19.42 -10.52 13.79
CA ASP A 93 -20.40 -9.86 14.68
C ASP A 93 -19.94 -9.84 16.15
N ASN A 94 -19.02 -10.73 16.54
CA ASN A 94 -18.54 -10.90 17.90
C ASN A 94 -17.07 -10.53 18.14
N PHE A 95 -16.37 -10.06 17.10
CA PHE A 95 -14.97 -9.63 17.19
C PHE A 95 -14.80 -8.47 18.20
N GLY A 96 -13.78 -8.54 19.04
CA GLY A 96 -13.49 -7.59 20.12
C GLY A 96 -14.41 -7.70 21.35
N LYS A 97 -15.32 -8.68 21.42
CA LYS A 97 -16.13 -8.92 22.62
C LYS A 97 -15.38 -9.82 23.62
N ASN A 98 -15.41 -9.44 24.90
CA ASN A 98 -14.99 -10.32 25.99
C ASN A 98 -16.01 -11.43 26.18
N VAL A 99 -15.57 -12.68 26.28
CA VAL A 99 -16.42 -13.83 26.58
C VAL A 99 -16.15 -14.37 27.98
N ALA A 100 -17.13 -15.08 28.55
CA ALA A 100 -16.99 -15.63 29.89
C ALA A 100 -15.95 -16.77 29.88
N ALA A 101 -14.74 -16.48 30.35
CA ALA A 101 -13.59 -17.37 30.34
C ALA A 101 -13.94 -18.80 30.78
N GLN A 102 -13.97 -19.73 29.81
CA GLN A 102 -14.16 -21.13 30.13
C GLN A 102 -12.91 -21.67 30.82
N LYS A 103 -13.11 -22.24 32.01
CA LYS A 103 -12.03 -22.71 32.87
C LYS A 103 -11.19 -23.76 32.13
N ARG A 104 -9.96 -23.38 31.75
CA ARG A 104 -8.94 -24.20 31.10
C ARG A 104 -9.03 -25.68 31.51
N PRO A 105 -9.31 -26.61 30.59
CA PRO A 105 -9.26 -28.03 30.88
C PRO A 105 -7.87 -28.42 31.41
N THR A 106 -7.82 -29.07 32.57
CA THR A 106 -6.55 -29.59 33.10
C THR A 106 -6.00 -30.65 32.14
N PRO A 107 -4.71 -30.62 31.75
CA PRO A 107 -4.15 -31.59 30.83
C PRO A 107 -4.36 -33.02 31.33
N PRO A 108 -4.88 -33.95 30.51
CA PRO A 108 -4.94 -35.35 30.88
C PRO A 108 -3.52 -35.90 31.02
N THR A 109 -3.23 -36.52 32.16
CA THR A 109 -1.94 -37.18 32.44
C THR A 109 -1.82 -38.48 31.65
N SER A 110 -1.52 -38.38 30.36
CA SER A 110 -1.01 -39.47 29.54
C SER A 110 0.50 -39.26 29.31
N PRO A 111 1.32 -40.32 29.26
CA PRO A 111 2.75 -40.20 29.06
C PRO A 111 3.05 -39.57 27.69
N MET A 112 3.96 -38.60 27.69
CA MET A 112 4.39 -37.86 26.51
C MET A 112 4.87 -38.81 25.40
N PRO A 113 4.31 -38.77 24.18
CA PRO A 113 4.81 -39.56 23.07
C PRO A 113 6.23 -39.09 22.70
N PRO A 114 7.22 -39.98 22.55
CA PRO A 114 8.57 -39.58 22.21
C PRO A 114 8.65 -39.18 20.73
N GLY A 115 8.91 -37.90 20.48
CA GLY A 115 9.31 -37.41 19.16
C GLY A 115 8.20 -36.80 18.29
N GLN A 116 7.63 -35.69 18.74
CA GLN A 116 7.37 -34.59 17.81
C GLN A 116 8.34 -33.46 18.16
N SER A 117 9.19 -33.12 17.21
CA SER A 117 10.13 -32.01 17.31
C SER A 117 9.36 -30.69 17.42
N THR A 118 9.68 -29.88 18.42
CA THR A 118 9.63 -28.42 18.24
C THR A 118 10.37 -28.11 16.93
N PRO A 119 9.79 -27.38 15.96
CA PRO A 119 10.54 -26.97 14.79
C PRO A 119 11.73 -26.14 15.25
N GLY A 120 12.93 -26.71 15.13
CA GLY A 120 14.16 -25.92 15.10
C GLY A 120 14.15 -25.18 13.78
N GLY A 121 13.40 -24.08 13.72
CA GLY A 121 13.31 -23.25 12.53
C GLY A 121 14.62 -22.51 12.30
N SER A 122 14.88 -22.14 11.06
CA SER A 122 15.83 -21.09 10.72
C SER A 122 15.15 -19.71 10.90
N PRO A 123 15.91 -18.60 10.99
CA PRO A 123 15.37 -17.30 10.63
C PRO A 123 15.01 -17.25 9.14
N ASP A 124 14.14 -16.34 8.76
CA ASP A 124 13.68 -16.10 7.38
C ASP A 124 13.20 -14.64 7.31
N LEU A 125 14.02 -13.75 6.73
CA LEU A 125 13.76 -12.31 6.69
C LEU A 125 13.16 -11.90 5.34
N ILE A 126 11.88 -11.57 5.35
CA ILE A 126 11.20 -10.97 4.20
C ILE A 126 11.19 -9.45 4.33
N VAL A 127 11.39 -8.74 3.20
CA VAL A 127 11.21 -7.28 3.12
C VAL A 127 9.89 -6.99 2.41
N GLU A 128 9.00 -6.30 3.11
CA GLU A 128 7.62 -6.06 2.66
C GLU A 128 7.20 -4.58 2.84
N SER A 129 6.00 -4.26 2.35
CA SER A 129 5.38 -2.93 2.49
C SER A 129 6.23 -1.70 2.08
N PRO A 130 6.98 -1.72 0.95
CA PRO A 130 7.77 -0.58 0.50
C PRO A 130 6.87 0.62 0.19
N LYS A 131 7.22 1.80 0.71
CA LYS A 131 6.45 3.04 0.57
C LYS A 131 7.37 4.23 0.38
N VAL A 132 6.87 5.23 -0.34
CA VAL A 132 7.50 6.56 -0.46
C VAL A 132 6.60 7.63 0.15
N SER A 133 7.20 8.65 0.77
CA SER A 133 6.45 9.80 1.29
C SER A 133 5.92 10.70 0.17
N ASP A 134 6.56 10.66 -0.99
CA ASP A 134 6.19 11.39 -2.20
C ASP A 134 6.45 10.50 -3.41
N SER A 135 5.43 10.31 -4.26
CA SER A 135 5.51 9.54 -5.50
C SER A 135 5.79 10.40 -6.74
N SER A 136 5.78 11.72 -6.59
CA SER A 136 6.07 12.68 -7.66
C SER A 136 6.92 13.86 -7.14
N PRO A 137 8.10 13.59 -6.54
CA PRO A 137 8.96 14.65 -6.05
C PRO A 137 9.57 15.47 -7.20
N ASP A 138 9.84 16.75 -6.92
CA ASP A 138 10.67 17.59 -7.80
C ASP A 138 12.07 17.00 -7.98
N ALA A 139 12.72 17.33 -9.10
CA ALA A 139 14.07 16.91 -9.41
C ALA A 139 15.06 17.32 -8.30
N GLY A 140 15.77 16.35 -7.71
CA GLY A 140 16.69 16.57 -6.59
C GLY A 140 16.01 16.80 -5.22
N ALA A 141 14.68 16.75 -5.12
CA ALA A 141 13.99 16.90 -3.84
C ALA A 141 14.17 15.65 -2.96
N SER A 142 14.34 15.86 -1.65
CA SER A 142 14.48 14.78 -0.69
C SER A 142 13.11 14.21 -0.29
N PHE A 143 12.93 12.89 -0.37
CA PHE A 143 11.76 12.16 0.11
C PHE A 143 12.19 11.02 1.07
N THR A 144 11.23 10.40 1.74
CA THR A 144 11.47 9.23 2.59
C THR A 144 11.02 7.96 1.87
N LEU A 145 11.90 6.96 1.85
CA LEU A 145 11.62 5.59 1.44
C LEU A 145 11.60 4.73 2.71
N SER A 146 10.55 3.94 2.91
CA SER A 146 10.43 3.03 4.05
C SER A 146 10.03 1.63 3.61
N ALA A 147 10.43 0.64 4.40
CA ALA A 147 10.06 -0.77 4.23
C ALA A 147 10.00 -1.46 5.58
N THR A 148 9.27 -2.57 5.66
CA THR A 148 9.18 -3.40 6.86
C THR A 148 10.01 -4.66 6.65
N VAL A 149 10.95 -4.96 7.55
CA VAL A 149 11.64 -6.25 7.60
C VAL A 149 10.92 -7.14 8.61
N ARG A 150 10.49 -8.32 8.21
CA ARG A 150 9.76 -9.27 9.06
C ARG A 150 10.49 -10.61 9.11
N ASN A 151 10.68 -11.15 10.31
CA ASN A 151 11.15 -12.52 10.47
C ASN A 151 9.96 -13.50 10.43
N GLN A 152 9.69 -14.11 9.28
CA GLN A 152 8.66 -15.15 9.14
C GLN A 152 9.16 -16.55 9.56
N GLY A 153 10.43 -16.66 9.93
CA GLY A 153 11.10 -17.90 10.31
C GLY A 153 10.79 -18.37 11.74
N GLY A 154 11.22 -19.59 12.04
CA GLY A 154 10.99 -20.23 13.35
C GLY A 154 12.08 -19.99 14.40
N SER A 155 13.17 -19.31 14.05
CA SER A 155 14.20 -18.84 15.00
C SER A 155 14.44 -17.35 14.87
N ARG A 156 14.94 -16.75 15.95
CA ARG A 156 15.39 -15.35 15.98
C ARG A 156 16.54 -15.12 14.98
N SER A 157 16.50 -14.02 14.24
CA SER A 157 17.59 -13.60 13.36
C SER A 157 18.80 -13.05 14.12
N GLU A 158 19.93 -13.06 13.44
CA GLU A 158 21.04 -12.17 13.78
C GLU A 158 20.72 -10.73 13.29
N SER A 159 21.41 -9.74 13.85
CA SER A 159 21.30 -8.35 13.40
C SER A 159 21.93 -8.18 12.02
N THR A 160 21.33 -7.37 11.17
CA THR A 160 21.73 -7.25 9.77
C THR A 160 21.51 -5.81 9.26
N THR A 161 21.69 -5.60 7.96
CA THR A 161 21.57 -4.29 7.30
C THR A 161 20.48 -4.35 6.25
N LEU A 162 19.56 -3.38 6.26
CA LEU A 162 18.66 -3.13 5.14
C LEU A 162 19.35 -2.15 4.17
N ARG A 163 19.37 -2.47 2.89
CA ARG A 163 19.95 -1.63 1.83
C ARG A 163 18.83 -1.12 0.93
N TYR A 164 18.79 0.18 0.70
CA TYR A 164 17.83 0.82 -0.19
C TYR A 164 18.43 0.98 -1.58
N TYR A 165 17.63 0.70 -2.60
CA TYR A 165 18.09 0.66 -3.99
C TYR A 165 17.22 1.53 -4.90
N LEU A 166 17.89 2.15 -5.88
CA LEU A 166 17.32 2.74 -7.09
C LEU A 166 17.58 1.80 -8.27
N SER A 167 16.49 1.30 -8.88
CA SER A 167 16.50 0.46 -10.07
C SER A 167 15.99 1.20 -11.31
N THR A 168 16.44 0.74 -12.48
CA THR A 168 15.94 1.15 -13.79
C THR A 168 14.68 0.38 -14.23
N ASP A 169 14.28 -0.68 -13.52
CA ASP A 169 13.06 -1.42 -13.80
C ASP A 169 12.30 -1.85 -12.52
N ALA A 170 11.15 -2.50 -12.68
CA ALA A 170 10.26 -2.86 -11.58
C ALA A 170 10.74 -4.05 -10.71
N THR A 171 11.98 -4.52 -10.90
CA THR A 171 12.60 -5.63 -10.18
C THR A 171 13.72 -5.09 -9.28
N ILE A 172 13.61 -5.28 -7.96
CA ILE A 172 14.63 -4.83 -7.02
C ILE A 172 15.60 -5.98 -6.73
N THR A 173 16.89 -5.70 -6.87
CA THR A 173 17.99 -6.64 -6.74
C THR A 173 19.20 -5.98 -6.08
N THR A 174 20.13 -6.78 -5.56
CA THR A 174 21.42 -6.28 -5.05
C THR A 174 22.40 -5.83 -6.15
N GLY A 175 21.99 -5.89 -7.43
CA GLY A 175 22.73 -5.32 -8.56
C GLY A 175 22.31 -3.90 -8.93
N ASP A 176 21.25 -3.38 -8.31
CA ASP A 176 20.76 -2.01 -8.50
C ASP A 176 21.64 -0.99 -7.77
N THR A 177 21.36 0.31 -7.96
CA THR A 177 22.16 1.38 -7.34
C THR A 177 21.78 1.53 -5.87
N GLU A 178 22.66 1.12 -4.95
CA GLU A 178 22.49 1.39 -3.51
C GLU A 178 22.46 2.91 -3.26
N VAL A 179 21.44 3.39 -2.56
CA VAL A 179 21.22 4.83 -2.26
C VAL A 179 21.32 5.16 -0.76
N ASP A 180 21.02 4.22 0.12
CA ASP A 180 21.17 4.36 1.58
C ASP A 180 21.16 2.98 2.27
N THR A 181 21.48 2.93 3.57
CA THR A 181 21.43 1.71 4.39
C THR A 181 20.94 1.99 5.81
N ASP A 182 20.21 1.05 6.41
CA ASP A 182 19.73 1.12 7.79
C ASP A 182 20.02 -0.16 8.58
N TYR A 183 20.10 -0.07 9.91
CA TYR A 183 20.48 -1.18 10.78
C TYR A 183 19.26 -1.93 11.32
N VAL A 184 19.10 -3.17 10.88
CA VAL A 184 18.02 -4.05 11.33
C VAL A 184 18.45 -4.79 12.58
N SER A 185 17.75 -4.55 13.68
CA SER A 185 18.00 -5.26 14.94
C SER A 185 17.57 -6.74 14.87
N ARG A 186 17.98 -7.56 15.85
CA ARG A 186 17.68 -9.00 15.88
C ARG A 186 16.18 -9.28 16.11
N LEU A 187 15.46 -9.71 15.07
CA LEU A 187 14.03 -10.00 15.09
C LEU A 187 13.73 -11.43 15.57
N ASN A 188 12.85 -11.59 16.55
CA ASN A 188 12.28 -12.87 16.96
C ASN A 188 11.28 -13.40 15.91
N PRO A 189 10.87 -14.69 15.97
CA PRO A 189 9.82 -15.22 15.09
C PRO A 189 8.55 -14.36 15.11
N SER A 190 8.07 -14.00 13.91
CA SER A 190 6.94 -13.06 13.66
C SER A 190 7.14 -11.61 14.12
N GLU A 191 8.34 -11.21 14.55
CA GLU A 191 8.68 -9.80 14.83
C GLU A 191 9.02 -9.05 13.54
N SER A 192 8.71 -7.75 13.52
CA SER A 192 8.97 -6.84 12.40
C SER A 192 9.72 -5.60 12.89
N GLY A 193 10.62 -5.08 12.04
CA GLY A 193 11.21 -3.75 12.15
C GLY A 193 10.72 -2.88 11.00
N ASP A 194 10.23 -1.67 11.31
CA ASP A 194 9.90 -0.65 10.30
C ASP A 194 11.09 0.29 10.16
N GLU A 195 11.73 0.27 8.99
CA GLU A 195 12.97 1.01 8.72
C GLU A 195 12.70 2.13 7.69
N SER A 196 13.51 3.20 7.69
CA SER A 196 13.34 4.26 6.69
C SER A 196 14.59 5.09 6.40
N ALA A 197 14.84 5.35 5.11
CA ALA A 197 15.88 6.22 4.60
C ALA A 197 15.33 7.57 4.10
N ARG A 198 16.15 8.63 4.15
CA ARG A 198 15.86 9.91 3.49
C ARG A 198 16.78 10.08 2.29
N ILE A 199 16.20 10.00 1.10
CA ILE A 199 16.93 9.93 -0.17
C ILE A 199 16.52 11.08 -1.10
N GLU A 200 17.39 11.42 -2.05
CA GLU A 200 17.13 12.47 -3.05
C GLU A 200 16.56 11.86 -4.33
N ALA A 201 15.56 12.52 -4.91
CA ALA A 201 15.01 12.18 -6.21
C ALA A 201 16.04 12.46 -7.33
N PRO A 202 16.06 11.68 -8.43
CA PRO A 202 16.95 11.94 -9.55
C PRO A 202 16.74 13.34 -10.14
N SER A 203 17.81 13.92 -10.67
CA SER A 203 17.78 15.28 -11.26
C SER A 203 17.20 15.35 -12.67
N SER A 204 16.90 14.20 -13.28
CA SER A 204 16.32 14.09 -14.62
C SER A 204 14.86 13.65 -14.52
N GLU A 205 14.03 14.11 -15.45
CA GLU A 205 12.66 13.63 -15.56
C GLU A 205 12.60 12.14 -15.94
N GLY A 206 11.59 11.44 -15.44
CA GLY A 206 11.42 10.01 -15.69
C GLY A 206 10.70 9.27 -14.58
N THR A 207 10.34 8.02 -14.85
CA THR A 207 9.85 7.07 -13.85
C THR A 207 11.01 6.25 -13.31
N TYR A 208 11.12 6.16 -11.99
CA TYR A 208 12.19 5.48 -11.27
C TYR A 208 11.60 4.48 -10.28
N TYR A 209 12.32 3.38 -10.06
CA TYR A 209 11.87 2.31 -9.18
C TYR A 209 12.76 2.23 -7.96
N TYR A 210 12.15 2.13 -6.79
CA TYR A 210 12.83 2.03 -5.51
C TYR A 210 12.39 0.79 -4.75
N GLY A 211 13.22 0.32 -3.84
CA GLY A 211 12.88 -0.71 -2.89
C GLY A 211 14.04 -0.96 -1.94
N ALA A 212 14.00 -2.08 -1.24
CA ALA A 212 15.08 -2.45 -0.34
C ALA A 212 15.34 -3.96 -0.35
N CYS A 213 16.58 -4.35 -0.09
CA CYS A 213 16.95 -5.73 0.21
C CYS A 213 17.66 -5.81 1.56
N VAL A 214 17.33 -6.81 2.37
CA VAL A 214 18.00 -7.09 3.64
C VAL A 214 19.17 -8.05 3.44
N ASP A 215 20.33 -7.73 4.01
CA ASP A 215 21.51 -8.60 3.96
C ASP A 215 21.18 -9.95 4.63
N ALA A 216 21.45 -11.05 3.92
CA ALA A 216 21.15 -12.40 4.39
C ALA A 216 21.91 -12.79 5.67
N VAL A 217 21.23 -13.48 6.58
CA VAL A 217 21.79 -13.90 7.88
C VAL A 217 22.26 -15.35 7.87
N SER A 218 23.16 -15.69 8.80
CA SER A 218 23.73 -17.04 8.88
C SER A 218 22.67 -18.09 9.20
N GLY A 219 22.45 -19.02 8.27
CA GLY A 219 21.53 -20.14 8.44
C GLY A 219 20.07 -19.77 8.19
N GLU A 220 19.79 -18.72 7.44
CA GLU A 220 18.45 -18.36 6.95
C GLU A 220 17.85 -19.44 6.03
N SER A 221 16.53 -19.68 6.10
CA SER A 221 15.90 -20.78 5.32
C SER A 221 15.55 -20.43 3.88
N ASP A 222 15.27 -19.16 3.59
CA ASP A 222 15.16 -18.61 2.24
C ASP A 222 15.94 -17.29 2.23
N THR A 223 16.52 -16.96 1.09
CA THR A 223 17.20 -15.68 0.84
C THR A 223 16.74 -15.01 -0.45
N GLY A 224 15.85 -15.66 -1.21
CA GLY A 224 15.27 -15.13 -2.45
C GLY A 224 14.10 -14.17 -2.22
N ASN A 225 13.58 -14.11 -0.99
CA ASN A 225 12.54 -13.20 -0.50
C ASN A 225 13.08 -11.98 0.25
N ASN A 226 14.41 -11.83 0.34
CA ASN A 226 15.06 -10.75 1.08
C ASN A 226 15.01 -9.39 0.36
N CYS A 227 14.47 -9.31 -0.87
CA CYS A 227 14.23 -8.06 -1.61
C CYS A 227 12.74 -7.75 -1.71
N SER A 228 12.37 -6.48 -1.52
CA SER A 228 10.99 -6.01 -1.66
C SER A 228 10.51 -6.00 -3.12
N SER A 229 9.19 -5.90 -3.31
CA SER A 229 8.66 -5.38 -4.57
C SER A 229 9.17 -3.94 -4.84
N ALA A 230 9.18 -3.52 -6.11
CA ALA A 230 9.44 -2.11 -6.42
C ALA A 230 8.25 -1.21 -6.03
N ILE A 231 8.56 0.02 -5.59
CA ILE A 231 7.65 1.17 -5.55
C ILE A 231 8.16 2.20 -6.56
N SER A 232 7.28 2.75 -7.40
CA SER A 232 7.67 3.71 -8.45
C SER A 232 7.45 5.15 -8.01
N ILE A 233 8.40 6.04 -8.33
CA ILE A 233 8.21 7.50 -8.34
C ILE A 233 8.27 8.03 -9.78
N THR A 234 7.74 9.23 -10.02
CA THR A 234 7.90 9.95 -11.30
C THR A 234 8.37 11.37 -11.06
N VAL A 235 9.59 11.68 -11.53
CA VAL A 235 10.11 13.06 -11.56
C VAL A 235 9.61 13.72 -12.85
N LEU A 236 9.00 14.90 -12.74
CA LEU A 236 8.49 15.67 -13.87
C LEU A 236 9.42 16.84 -14.20
N GLY A 237 9.57 17.16 -15.49
CA GLY A 237 10.30 18.34 -15.95
C GLY A 237 9.47 19.64 -15.86
N SER A 238 10.18 20.76 -15.70
CA SER A 238 9.64 22.11 -15.91
C SER A 238 9.69 22.51 -17.39
N ASP A 239 8.75 23.33 -17.83
CA ASP A 239 8.72 23.88 -19.18
C ASP A 239 8.37 25.37 -19.07
N LEU A 240 9.34 26.25 -19.34
CA LEU A 240 9.21 27.69 -19.18
C LEU A 240 8.87 28.36 -20.51
N VAL A 241 7.79 29.13 -20.52
CA VAL A 241 7.36 29.91 -21.69
C VAL A 241 7.24 31.40 -21.34
N VAL A 242 7.50 32.25 -22.33
CA VAL A 242 7.25 33.70 -22.25
C VAL A 242 5.88 34.00 -22.86
N GLU A 243 4.95 34.45 -22.05
CA GLU A 243 3.61 34.88 -22.43
C GLU A 243 3.51 36.41 -22.52
N SER A 244 2.68 36.90 -23.45
CA SER A 244 2.21 38.29 -23.53
C SER A 244 3.27 39.43 -23.45
N PRO A 245 4.36 39.40 -24.24
CA PRO A 245 5.29 40.53 -24.29
C PRO A 245 4.58 41.80 -24.80
N THR A 246 4.70 42.90 -24.06
CA THR A 246 4.01 44.18 -24.35
C THR A 246 4.90 45.38 -24.05
N VAL A 247 4.82 46.42 -24.90
CA VAL A 247 5.47 47.72 -24.68
C VAL A 247 4.46 48.75 -24.19
N SER A 248 4.90 49.63 -23.28
CA SER A 248 4.05 50.67 -22.68
C SER A 248 3.64 51.77 -23.65
N GLU A 249 4.41 51.99 -24.72
CA GLU A 249 4.16 52.93 -25.81
C GLU A 249 4.75 52.35 -27.10
N SER A 250 4.11 52.64 -28.22
CA SER A 250 4.47 52.14 -29.57
C SER A 250 4.96 53.24 -30.52
N ASN A 251 4.74 54.53 -30.18
CA ASN A 251 5.19 55.68 -30.95
C ASN A 251 6.13 56.54 -30.08
N LEU A 252 7.42 56.28 -30.18
CA LEU A 252 8.46 56.90 -29.34
C LEU A 252 9.34 57.86 -30.15
N GLY A 253 9.74 58.96 -29.51
CA GLY A 253 10.82 59.80 -30.02
C GLY A 253 12.19 59.17 -29.75
N PRO A 254 13.25 59.54 -30.50
CA PRO A 254 14.62 59.07 -30.25
C PRO A 254 15.05 59.24 -28.78
N GLY A 255 15.49 58.17 -28.14
CA GLY A 255 15.89 58.16 -26.72
C GLY A 255 14.76 58.30 -25.71
N ALA A 256 13.49 58.25 -26.12
CA ALA A 256 12.38 58.27 -25.18
C ALA A 256 12.31 56.94 -24.39
N SER A 257 12.15 57.03 -23.07
CA SER A 257 12.05 55.87 -22.19
C SER A 257 10.69 55.19 -22.30
N PHE A 258 10.67 53.86 -22.26
CA PHE A 258 9.47 53.03 -22.24
C PHE A 258 9.69 51.78 -21.37
N THR A 259 8.63 51.01 -21.12
CA THR A 259 8.70 49.75 -20.39
C THR A 259 8.31 48.61 -21.31
N LEU A 260 9.11 47.54 -21.31
CA LEU A 260 8.76 46.24 -21.89
C LEU A 260 8.38 45.31 -20.73
N SER A 261 7.16 44.75 -20.77
CA SER A 261 6.67 43.78 -19.79
C SER A 261 6.47 42.43 -20.44
N ALA A 262 6.76 41.35 -19.73
CA ALA A 262 6.49 39.98 -20.17
C ALA A 262 6.20 39.09 -18.96
N THR A 263 5.40 38.04 -19.13
CA THR A 263 5.11 37.07 -18.08
C THR A 263 5.85 35.77 -18.39
N VAL A 264 6.67 35.27 -17.48
CA VAL A 264 7.25 33.92 -17.59
C VAL A 264 6.34 32.96 -16.86
N ARG A 265 6.02 31.82 -17.47
CA ARG A 265 5.14 30.80 -16.90
C ARG A 265 5.79 29.42 -16.97
N ASN A 266 5.68 28.65 -15.89
CA ASN A 266 5.97 27.22 -15.93
C ASN A 266 4.71 26.45 -16.38
N GLN A 267 4.70 25.96 -17.63
CA GLN A 267 3.67 25.07 -18.16
C GLN A 267 4.02 23.58 -17.97
N GLY A 268 5.20 23.28 -17.42
CA GLY A 268 5.66 21.92 -17.11
C GLY A 268 5.01 21.33 -15.86
N GLY A 269 5.30 20.05 -15.64
CA GLY A 269 4.76 19.27 -14.51
C GLY A 269 5.60 19.32 -13.24
N GLY A 270 6.88 19.69 -13.34
CA GLY A 270 7.79 19.85 -12.21
C GLY A 270 8.26 21.29 -12.02
N ARG A 271 8.78 21.59 -10.84
CA ARG A 271 9.31 22.91 -10.46
C ARG A 271 10.54 23.29 -11.28
N SER A 272 10.59 24.54 -11.76
CA SER A 272 11.75 25.04 -12.51
C SER A 272 12.93 25.37 -11.60
N ALA A 273 14.15 25.30 -12.13
CA ALA A 273 15.27 26.06 -11.57
C ALA A 273 14.98 27.58 -11.71
N SER A 274 15.68 28.41 -10.94
CA SER A 274 15.73 29.84 -11.25
C SER A 274 16.53 30.08 -12.53
N THR A 275 16.14 31.10 -13.29
CA THR A 275 16.67 31.38 -14.63
C THR A 275 16.77 32.89 -14.88
N THR A 276 17.12 33.26 -16.12
CA THR A 276 17.23 34.65 -16.56
C THR A 276 16.36 34.86 -17.80
N LEU A 277 15.32 35.68 -17.66
CA LEU A 277 14.60 36.22 -18.81
C LEU A 277 15.50 37.25 -19.50
N ARG A 278 15.70 37.08 -20.81
CA ARG A 278 16.54 37.96 -21.64
C ARG A 278 15.66 38.77 -22.57
N TYR A 279 15.82 40.09 -22.57
CA TYR A 279 15.07 40.99 -23.45
C TYR A 279 15.89 41.30 -24.70
N TYR A 280 15.21 41.34 -25.85
CA TYR A 280 15.84 41.49 -27.16
C TYR A 280 15.23 42.64 -27.98
N LEU A 281 16.10 43.27 -28.78
CA LEU A 281 15.79 44.23 -29.83
C LEU A 281 16.06 43.58 -31.20
N SER A 282 15.03 43.47 -32.02
CA SER A 282 15.09 42.97 -33.40
C SER A 282 14.67 44.04 -34.43
N THR A 283 15.12 43.84 -35.68
CA THR A 283 14.69 44.60 -36.86
C THR A 283 13.55 43.90 -37.63
N ASP A 284 13.12 42.70 -37.23
CA ASP A 284 11.93 42.04 -37.76
C ASP A 284 11.03 41.45 -36.67
N VAL A 285 9.84 40.97 -37.07
CA VAL A 285 8.79 40.49 -36.15
C VAL A 285 9.16 39.23 -35.35
N THR A 286 10.26 38.55 -35.70
CA THR A 286 10.65 37.25 -35.16
C THR A 286 11.73 37.43 -34.10
N ILE A 287 11.33 37.41 -32.83
CA ILE A 287 12.29 37.51 -31.72
C ILE A 287 12.99 36.16 -31.51
N THR A 288 14.32 36.18 -31.48
CA THR A 288 15.21 35.03 -31.33
C THR A 288 16.41 35.38 -30.45
N THR A 289 17.14 34.37 -29.97
CA THR A 289 18.41 34.56 -29.24
C THR A 289 19.58 35.04 -30.14
N GLY A 290 19.35 35.22 -31.45
CA GLY A 290 20.29 35.86 -32.37
C GLY A 290 20.12 37.38 -32.50
N ASP A 291 19.05 37.94 -31.93
CA ASP A 291 18.80 39.37 -31.89
C ASP A 291 19.70 40.10 -30.87
N THR A 292 19.62 41.43 -30.82
CA THR A 292 20.44 42.21 -29.89
C THR A 292 19.86 42.09 -28.47
N GLU A 293 20.54 41.37 -27.58
CA GLU A 293 20.21 41.36 -26.14
C GLU A 293 20.42 42.78 -25.55
N ILE A 294 19.42 43.29 -24.83
CA ILE A 294 19.40 44.68 -24.33
C ILE A 294 19.28 44.79 -22.81
N GLU A 295 18.65 43.82 -22.13
CA GLU A 295 18.47 43.80 -20.68
C GLU A 295 18.17 42.37 -20.21
N THR A 296 18.26 42.10 -18.91
CA THR A 296 17.90 40.82 -18.29
C THR A 296 17.09 40.98 -17.00
N SER A 297 16.19 40.01 -16.75
CA SER A 297 15.40 39.86 -15.51
C SER A 297 15.79 38.55 -14.83
N TYR A 298 16.00 38.56 -13.51
CA TYR A 298 16.15 37.31 -12.74
C TYR A 298 14.77 36.73 -12.42
N VAL A 299 14.52 35.51 -12.89
CA VAL A 299 13.27 34.79 -12.62
C VAL A 299 13.56 33.73 -11.56
N SER A 300 12.85 33.81 -10.44
CA SER A 300 12.92 32.78 -9.40
C SER A 300 12.40 31.44 -9.94
N SER A 301 12.78 30.33 -9.30
CA SER A 301 12.18 29.02 -9.55
C SER A 301 10.65 29.09 -9.47
N LEU A 302 9.95 28.57 -10.48
CA LEU A 302 8.50 28.57 -10.58
C LEU A 302 7.94 27.15 -10.38
N ASP A 303 6.99 27.00 -9.47
CA ASP A 303 6.23 25.76 -9.30
C ASP A 303 5.32 25.51 -10.54
N PRO A 304 4.78 24.28 -10.74
CA PRO A 304 3.91 24.00 -11.88
C PRO A 304 2.71 24.95 -11.99
N SER A 305 2.48 25.52 -13.17
CA SER A 305 1.50 26.59 -13.46
C SER A 305 1.75 27.95 -12.79
N GLU A 306 2.85 28.17 -12.07
CA GLU A 306 3.22 29.47 -11.52
C GLU A 306 3.73 30.43 -12.61
N THR A 307 3.62 31.74 -12.35
CA THR A 307 4.00 32.84 -13.25
C THR A 307 4.82 33.92 -12.54
N SER A 308 5.85 34.47 -13.20
CA SER A 308 6.54 35.71 -12.81
C SER A 308 6.27 36.83 -13.80
N ASP A 309 5.83 37.99 -13.33
CA ASP A 309 5.64 39.19 -14.15
C ASP A 309 6.90 40.06 -14.14
N GLU A 310 7.60 40.10 -15.27
CA GLU A 310 8.89 40.75 -15.43
C GLU A 310 8.79 42.07 -16.23
N ARG A 311 9.68 43.03 -15.94
CA ARG A 311 9.73 44.34 -16.63
C ARG A 311 11.15 44.84 -16.85
N ALA A 312 11.43 45.31 -18.07
CA ALA A 312 12.62 46.09 -18.41
C ALA A 312 12.27 47.55 -18.69
N TYR A 313 13.13 48.47 -18.24
CA TYR A 313 13.04 49.90 -18.53
C TYR A 313 14.07 50.24 -19.60
N LEU A 314 13.60 50.68 -20.77
CA LEU A 314 14.39 50.76 -21.99
C LEU A 314 14.30 52.16 -22.62
N GLU A 315 15.24 52.50 -23.49
CA GLU A 315 15.21 53.73 -24.31
C GLU A 315 15.03 53.39 -25.79
N ALA A 316 14.23 54.17 -26.50
CA ALA A 316 14.00 54.01 -27.93
C ALA A 316 15.27 54.31 -28.76
N PRO A 317 15.54 53.60 -29.87
CA PRO A 317 16.73 53.82 -30.69
C PRO A 317 16.83 55.25 -31.23
N SER A 318 18.05 55.72 -31.44
CA SER A 318 18.30 57.07 -31.93
C SER A 318 17.98 57.27 -33.42
N SER A 319 17.92 56.18 -34.19
CA SER A 319 17.54 56.16 -35.61
C SER A 319 16.05 55.88 -35.81
N GLU A 320 15.40 56.65 -36.69
CA GLU A 320 14.03 56.41 -37.12
C GLU A 320 13.89 55.02 -37.79
N GLY A 321 12.82 54.29 -37.44
CA GLY A 321 12.54 52.96 -37.97
C GLY A 321 11.48 52.22 -37.15
N THR A 322 11.03 51.08 -37.67
CA THR A 322 10.24 50.10 -36.90
C THR A 322 11.19 49.12 -36.25
N TYR A 323 11.04 48.92 -34.94
CA TYR A 323 11.82 47.98 -34.15
C TYR A 323 10.87 47.06 -33.39
N TYR A 324 11.32 45.84 -33.13
CA TYR A 324 10.55 44.83 -32.45
C TYR A 324 11.23 44.44 -31.15
N TYR A 325 10.43 44.23 -30.12
CA TYR A 325 10.88 43.91 -28.78
C TYR A 325 10.19 42.65 -28.29
N GLY A 326 10.94 41.81 -27.60
CA GLY A 326 10.40 40.64 -26.91
C GLY A 326 11.40 40.09 -25.91
N ALA A 327 11.14 38.88 -25.43
CA ALA A 327 12.01 38.21 -24.49
C ALA A 327 12.03 36.69 -24.71
N CYS A 328 13.12 36.06 -24.29
CA CYS A 328 13.29 34.60 -24.27
C CYS A 328 13.78 34.15 -22.88
N VAL A 329 13.39 32.94 -22.49
CA VAL A 329 13.74 32.29 -21.20
C VAL A 329 14.43 30.96 -21.45
#